data_AF-A0A2T4CFH0-F1
#
_entry.id   AF-A0A2T4CFH0-F1
#
_cell.length_a   1.000
_cell.length_b   1.000
_cell.length_c   1.000
_cell.angle_alpha   90.00
_cell.angle_beta   90.00
_cell.angle_gamma   90.00
#
_symmetry.space_group_name_H-M   'P 1'
#
loop_
_entity.id
_entity.type
_entity.pdbx_description
1 polymer ?
#
loop_
_entity_poly.entity_id
_entity_poly.type
_entity_poly.pdbx_seq_one_letter_code
_entity_poly.pdbx_strand_id
1 'polypeptide(L)'
;MHAKSRTLNPLLNDLYPSHSVPHLLLISKTEESNPLTQRRRKMASTSQLPAYKQDFLKAAIDGGVLKFGSFELKSKRISPYFFNAGEFHTARLAGAIASAFAKTIIEAQEKAGLEFDIVFGPAYKGIPLCSAITIKLGELAPGNLDRVSYSFDRKEAKDHGEGGNIVGASLRGKRILIVDDVITAGTAKRDAIDKITKEGGIVAGIVVALDRMEKLPAADGDDSKPGPSAIGELRKEYGIPIFAILTLDDIIDGTKGFASAEDIKNTEEYRAKYKATD
;
A
#
# COMPACT_ATOMS: atom_id res chain seq x y z
N MET A 1 -25.19 47.94 -19.04
CA MET A 1 -26.53 48.09 -18.43
C MET A 1 -27.54 47.34 -19.29
N HIS A 2 -28.28 46.41 -18.68
CA HIS A 2 -29.15 45.42 -19.31
C HIS A 2 -30.50 45.97 -19.83
N ALA A 3 -31.07 45.22 -20.77
CA ALA A 3 -32.36 45.41 -21.41
C ALA A 3 -33.55 44.87 -20.58
N LYS A 4 -34.73 45.50 -20.79
CA LYS A 4 -36.10 45.12 -20.38
C LYS A 4 -36.56 43.88 -21.20
N SER A 5 -37.56 43.05 -20.88
CA SER A 5 -39.00 43.27 -20.63
C SER A 5 -39.69 41.86 -20.64
N ARG A 6 -40.51 41.46 -19.62
CA ARG A 6 -41.97 41.15 -19.64
C ARG A 6 -42.51 40.35 -20.87
N THR A 7 -43.37 39.30 -20.81
CA THR A 7 -44.60 39.05 -20.00
C THR A 7 -45.26 37.66 -20.32
N LEU A 8 -45.95 37.06 -19.31
CA LEU A 8 -47.28 36.36 -19.28
C LEU A 8 -47.59 35.00 -20.00
N ASN A 9 -47.74 33.90 -19.21
CA ASN A 9 -48.89 32.96 -18.91
C ASN A 9 -50.07 32.74 -19.92
N PRO A 10 -51.01 31.75 -19.78
CA PRO A 10 -51.10 30.43 -19.08
C PRO A 10 -51.95 29.30 -19.81
N LEU A 11 -52.29 28.17 -19.10
CA LEU A 11 -53.41 27.18 -19.28
C LEU A 11 -53.18 25.99 -20.27
N LEU A 12 -53.72 24.76 -20.14
CA LEU A 12 -54.56 23.98 -19.21
C LEU A 12 -54.59 22.50 -19.71
N ASN A 13 -55.06 21.56 -18.86
CA ASN A 13 -55.61 20.21 -19.13
C ASN A 13 -54.61 19.04 -19.26
N ASP A 14 -54.55 18.14 -18.27
CA ASP A 14 -55.48 17.05 -17.88
C ASP A 14 -55.21 15.75 -18.64
N LEU A 15 -55.01 14.66 -17.89
CA LEU A 15 -55.51 13.28 -18.13
C LEU A 15 -54.69 12.24 -17.33
N TYR A 16 -55.30 11.64 -16.30
CA TYR A 16 -55.59 10.19 -16.14
C TYR A 16 -55.80 9.79 -14.66
N PRO A 17 -56.68 8.80 -14.39
CA PRO A 17 -57.50 8.73 -13.17
C PRO A 17 -56.98 7.78 -12.07
N SER A 18 -57.56 7.99 -10.90
CA SER A 18 -57.56 7.15 -9.70
C SER A 18 -58.24 5.79 -9.92
N HIS A 19 -57.64 4.69 -9.44
CA HIS A 19 -58.41 3.52 -8.98
C HIS A 19 -57.64 2.70 -7.91
N SER A 20 -58.28 2.62 -6.73
CA SER A 20 -58.44 1.48 -5.81
C SER A 20 -57.23 0.62 -5.39
N VAL A 21 -56.98 0.66 -4.09
CA VAL A 21 -56.18 -0.26 -3.27
C VAL A 21 -56.91 -1.61 -3.10
N PRO A 22 -56.17 -2.74 -3.07
CA PRO A 22 -56.51 -3.84 -2.17
C PRO A 22 -55.36 -4.16 -1.21
N HIS A 23 -55.75 -4.32 0.05
CA HIS A 23 -54.95 -4.86 1.15
C HIS A 23 -54.66 -6.35 0.94
N LEU A 24 -53.56 -6.80 1.57
CA LEU A 24 -53.27 -8.17 2.04
C LEU A 24 -52.47 -9.10 1.09
N LEU A 25 -51.20 -9.35 1.41
CA LEU A 25 -50.75 -10.57 2.13
C LEU A 25 -49.22 -10.55 2.27
N LEU A 26 -48.73 -10.55 3.53
CA LEU A 26 -47.35 -10.86 3.86
C LEU A 26 -47.02 -12.29 3.41
N ILE A 27 -46.04 -12.45 2.53
CA ILE A 27 -45.32 -13.71 2.36
C ILE A 27 -43.83 -13.41 2.39
N SER A 28 -43.22 -13.70 3.53
CA SER A 28 -41.78 -13.90 3.68
C SER A 28 -41.33 -15.03 2.75
N LYS A 29 -40.60 -14.69 1.68
CA LYS A 29 -39.79 -15.67 0.93
C LYS A 29 -38.33 -15.28 1.11
N THR A 30 -37.66 -16.10 1.90
CA THR A 30 -36.21 -16.25 2.08
C THR A 30 -35.44 -15.97 0.79
N GLU A 31 -34.55 -14.97 0.82
CA GLU A 31 -33.61 -14.58 -0.25
C GLU A 31 -32.50 -15.62 -0.54
N GLU A 32 -32.65 -16.89 -0.14
CA GLU A 32 -31.54 -17.86 -0.14
C GLU A 32 -31.40 -18.73 -1.40
N SER A 33 -32.26 -18.61 -2.41
CA SER A 33 -32.25 -19.53 -3.56
C SER A 33 -32.23 -18.87 -4.93
N ASN A 34 -31.63 -17.68 -5.09
CA ASN A 34 -31.43 -17.09 -6.42
C ASN A 34 -30.08 -17.55 -7.05
N PRO A 35 -30.08 -18.32 -8.15
CA PRO A 35 -28.87 -18.79 -8.81
C PRO A 35 -28.02 -17.66 -9.41
N LEU A 36 -28.58 -16.46 -9.63
CA LEU A 36 -27.82 -15.26 -10.02
C LEU A 36 -27.05 -14.67 -8.84
N THR A 37 -27.59 -14.77 -7.62
CA THR A 37 -26.90 -14.36 -6.38
C THR A 37 -25.82 -15.38 -5.99
N GLN A 38 -26.05 -16.68 -6.25
CA GLN A 38 -25.02 -17.71 -6.14
C GLN A 38 -23.94 -17.57 -7.23
N ARG A 39 -24.28 -17.22 -8.48
CA ARG A 39 -23.27 -16.89 -9.51
C ARG A 39 -22.49 -15.62 -9.17
N ARG A 40 -23.11 -14.59 -8.60
CA ARG A 40 -22.40 -13.40 -8.10
C ARG A 40 -21.53 -13.70 -6.87
N ARG A 41 -21.95 -14.59 -5.96
CA ARG A 41 -21.14 -15.06 -4.82
C ARG A 41 -20.01 -16.00 -5.22
N LYS A 42 -20.19 -16.83 -6.26
CA LYS A 42 -19.16 -17.71 -6.83
C LYS A 42 -18.21 -16.97 -7.79
N MET A 43 -18.51 -15.70 -8.09
CA MET A 43 -17.65 -14.74 -8.78
C MET A 43 -17.13 -13.62 -7.86
N ALA A 44 -17.16 -13.82 -6.53
CA ALA A 44 -16.09 -13.24 -5.71
C ALA A 44 -14.83 -14.04 -6.07
N SER A 45 -14.23 -13.66 -7.20
CA SER A 45 -13.05 -14.33 -7.74
C SER A 45 -12.01 -14.41 -6.62
N THR A 46 -11.44 -15.59 -6.43
CA THR A 46 -10.07 -15.69 -5.94
C THR A 46 -9.25 -14.82 -6.90
N SER A 47 -9.06 -13.54 -6.55
CA SER A 47 -8.25 -12.63 -7.35
C SER A 47 -6.85 -13.20 -7.29
N GLN A 48 -6.48 -13.93 -8.32
CA GLN A 48 -5.16 -14.52 -8.42
C GLN A 48 -4.17 -13.36 -8.30
N LEU A 49 -3.28 -13.47 -7.31
CA LEU A 49 -2.27 -12.47 -7.00
C LEU A 49 -1.60 -12.00 -8.31
N PRO A 50 -1.45 -10.69 -8.60
CA PRO A 50 -0.82 -10.23 -9.84
C PRO A 50 0.52 -10.93 -10.10
N ALA A 51 0.83 -11.24 -11.36
CA ALA A 51 2.00 -12.07 -11.71
C ALA A 51 3.32 -11.55 -11.11
N TYR A 52 3.53 -10.23 -11.11
CA TYR A 52 4.75 -9.66 -10.53
C TYR A 52 4.87 -9.82 -9.02
N LYS A 53 3.73 -9.88 -8.31
CA LYS A 53 3.70 -10.14 -6.88
C LYS A 53 3.99 -11.62 -6.61
N GLN A 54 3.50 -12.54 -7.45
CA GLN A 54 3.86 -13.96 -7.39
C GLN A 54 5.36 -14.16 -7.64
N ASP A 55 5.92 -13.51 -8.67
CA ASP A 55 7.35 -13.55 -8.99
C ASP A 55 8.20 -13.05 -7.81
N PHE A 56 7.78 -11.92 -7.21
CA PHE A 56 8.47 -11.34 -6.06
C PHE A 56 8.37 -12.23 -4.81
N LEU A 57 7.19 -12.79 -4.53
CA LEU A 57 6.97 -13.72 -3.43
C LEU A 57 7.85 -14.96 -3.58
N LYS A 58 7.90 -15.55 -4.78
CA LYS A 58 8.77 -16.69 -5.09
C LYS A 58 10.25 -16.34 -4.91
N ALA A 59 10.69 -15.20 -5.45
CA ALA A 59 12.07 -14.75 -5.28
C ALA A 59 12.43 -14.50 -3.81
N ALA A 60 11.49 -13.97 -3.01
CA ALA A 60 11.68 -13.76 -1.59
C ALA A 60 11.82 -15.08 -0.81
N ILE A 61 11.02 -16.09 -1.13
CA ILE A 61 11.11 -17.41 -0.50
C ILE A 61 12.39 -18.13 -0.92
N ASP A 62 12.64 -18.26 -2.22
CA ASP A 62 13.82 -18.95 -2.77
C ASP A 62 15.13 -18.27 -2.32
N GLY A 63 15.11 -16.95 -2.17
CA GLY A 63 16.24 -16.15 -1.70
C GLY A 63 16.42 -16.13 -0.19
N GLY A 64 15.54 -16.79 0.58
CA GLY A 64 15.57 -16.77 2.04
C GLY A 64 15.26 -15.40 2.65
N VAL A 65 14.68 -14.47 1.88
CA VAL A 65 14.20 -13.17 2.36
C VAL A 65 12.95 -13.36 3.22
N LEU A 66 12.03 -14.20 2.75
CA LEU A 66 10.82 -14.60 3.47
C LEU A 66 11.00 -16.03 3.97
N LYS A 67 10.92 -16.22 5.29
CA LYS A 67 11.05 -17.52 5.96
C LYS A 67 9.82 -17.81 6.80
N PHE A 68 9.45 -19.08 6.89
CA PHE A 68 8.46 -19.58 7.84
C PHE A 68 9.17 -20.29 9.01
N GLY A 69 8.56 -20.28 10.19
CA GLY A 69 9.15 -20.76 11.44
C GLY A 69 8.81 -19.85 12.63
N SER A 70 9.51 -19.98 13.75
CA SER A 70 9.22 -19.18 14.95
C SER A 70 10.24 -18.05 15.14
N PHE A 71 9.78 -16.79 15.07
CA PHE A 71 10.65 -15.61 15.14
C PHE A 71 10.16 -14.59 16.16
N GLU A 72 11.02 -14.18 17.09
CA GLU A 72 10.71 -13.08 18.02
C GLU A 72 10.92 -11.72 17.32
N LEU A 73 9.85 -10.93 17.22
CA LEU A 73 9.89 -9.58 16.66
C LEU A 73 10.40 -8.56 17.67
N LYS A 74 10.73 -7.34 17.21
CA LYS A 74 11.06 -6.22 18.12
C LYS A 74 9.94 -5.90 19.13
N SER A 75 8.68 -6.20 18.76
CA SER A 75 7.51 -6.09 19.63
C SER A 75 7.39 -7.20 20.67
N LYS A 76 8.34 -8.15 20.73
CA LYS A 76 8.28 -9.39 21.53
C LYS A 76 7.22 -10.41 21.12
N ARG A 77 6.46 -10.14 20.05
CA ARG A 77 5.54 -11.13 19.46
C ARG A 77 6.32 -12.26 18.79
N ILE A 78 5.82 -13.48 18.91
CA ILE A 78 6.32 -14.65 18.17
C ILE A 78 5.56 -14.74 16.85
N SER A 79 6.26 -14.47 15.75
CA SER A 79 5.75 -14.47 14.38
C SER A 79 6.05 -15.80 13.70
N PRO A 80 5.09 -16.41 12.97
CA PRO A 80 5.26 -17.66 12.22
C PRO A 80 6.02 -17.45 10.90
N TYR A 81 6.36 -16.19 10.59
CA TYR A 81 7.12 -15.82 9.42
C TYR A 81 8.06 -14.64 9.72
N PHE A 82 9.12 -14.51 8.94
CA PHE A 82 10.03 -13.37 9.04
C PHE A 82 10.44 -12.90 7.64
N PHE A 83 10.42 -11.57 7.46
CA PHE A 83 10.83 -10.91 6.23
C PHE A 83 12.06 -10.06 6.49
N ASN A 84 13.21 -10.46 5.93
CA ASN A 84 14.47 -9.75 6.06
C ASN A 84 14.89 -9.12 4.73
N ALA A 85 14.58 -7.84 4.53
CA ALA A 85 15.00 -7.15 3.31
C ALA A 85 16.52 -7.00 3.17
N GLY A 86 17.31 -7.24 4.23
CA GLY A 86 18.76 -7.30 4.15
C GLY A 86 19.29 -8.42 3.25
N GLU A 87 18.47 -9.44 2.97
CA GLU A 87 18.84 -10.57 2.10
C GLU A 87 18.74 -10.24 0.59
N PHE A 88 18.22 -9.07 0.20
CA PHE A 88 18.20 -8.62 -1.20
C PHE A 88 19.56 -8.11 -1.70
N HIS A 89 20.64 -8.86 -1.45
CA HIS A 89 22.02 -8.43 -1.72
C HIS A 89 22.63 -9.02 -3.00
N THR A 90 22.09 -10.12 -3.54
CA THR A 90 22.55 -10.66 -4.83
C THR A 90 21.92 -9.92 -6.00
N ALA A 91 22.59 -9.83 -7.14
CA ALA A 91 22.07 -9.12 -8.31
C ALA A 91 20.66 -9.58 -8.72
N ARG A 92 20.39 -10.88 -8.63
CA ARG A 92 19.06 -11.48 -8.90
C ARG A 92 18.00 -10.95 -7.94
N LEU A 93 18.30 -10.97 -6.64
CA LEU A 93 17.36 -10.57 -5.60
C LEU A 93 17.15 -9.04 -5.60
N ALA A 94 18.23 -8.26 -5.73
CA ALA A 94 18.17 -6.81 -5.89
C ALA A 94 17.34 -6.40 -7.13
N GLY A 95 17.50 -7.11 -8.25
CA GLY A 95 16.67 -6.92 -9.44
C GLY A 95 15.20 -7.27 -9.21
N ALA A 96 14.91 -8.35 -8.47
CA ALA A 96 13.55 -8.77 -8.17
C ALA A 96 12.79 -7.73 -7.32
N ILE A 97 13.39 -7.22 -6.24
CA ILE A 97 12.77 -6.18 -5.40
C ILE A 97 12.58 -4.87 -6.17
N ALA A 98 13.59 -4.43 -6.94
CA ALA A 98 13.48 -3.21 -7.75
C ALA A 98 12.36 -3.30 -8.80
N SER A 99 12.25 -4.46 -9.48
CA SER A 99 11.19 -4.73 -10.45
C SER A 99 9.81 -4.72 -9.80
N ALA A 100 9.67 -5.34 -8.63
CA ALA A 100 8.41 -5.39 -7.90
C ALA A 100 7.96 -4.00 -7.41
N PHE A 101 8.89 -3.19 -6.90
CA PHE A 101 8.61 -1.80 -6.54
C PHE A 101 8.20 -0.98 -7.75
N ALA A 102 8.97 -1.01 -8.85
CA ALA A 102 8.66 -0.25 -10.05
C ALA A 102 7.27 -0.59 -10.61
N LYS A 103 6.91 -1.88 -10.66
CA LYS A 103 5.58 -2.32 -11.08
C LYS A 103 4.47 -1.88 -10.12
N THR A 104 4.70 -1.94 -8.81
CA THR A 104 3.75 -1.43 -7.80
C THR A 104 3.53 0.07 -7.95
N ILE A 105 4.60 0.82 -8.20
CA ILE A 105 4.55 2.26 -8.43
C ILE A 105 3.76 2.57 -9.70
N ILE A 106 4.08 1.94 -10.84
CA ILE A 106 3.35 2.11 -12.10
C ILE A 106 1.86 1.80 -11.91
N GLU A 107 1.54 0.69 -11.25
CA GLU A 107 0.15 0.34 -10.92
C GLU A 107 -0.54 1.41 -10.07
N ALA A 108 0.16 2.00 -9.09
CA ALA A 108 -0.37 3.11 -8.29
C ALA A 108 -0.55 4.40 -9.11
N GLN A 109 0.33 4.68 -10.08
CA GLN A 109 0.15 5.81 -11.01
C GLN A 109 -1.13 5.61 -11.85
N GLU A 110 -1.32 4.42 -12.40
CA GLU A 110 -2.45 4.09 -13.27
C GLU A 110 -3.79 4.04 -12.52
N LYS A 111 -3.82 3.40 -11.35
CA LYS A 111 -5.08 3.12 -10.63
C LYS A 111 -5.45 4.17 -9.59
N ALA A 112 -4.47 4.81 -8.98
CA ALA A 112 -4.67 5.75 -7.88
C ALA A 112 -4.24 7.18 -8.23
N GLY A 113 -3.75 7.43 -9.45
CA GLY A 113 -3.29 8.76 -9.87
C GLY A 113 -2.08 9.25 -9.07
N LEU A 114 -1.21 8.33 -8.61
CA LEU A 114 0.00 8.71 -7.88
C LEU A 114 0.92 9.52 -8.79
N GLU A 115 1.16 10.78 -8.43
CA GLU A 115 2.10 11.63 -9.14
C GLU A 115 3.28 12.01 -8.24
N PHE A 116 4.50 11.82 -8.74
CA PHE A 116 5.74 12.15 -8.05
C PHE A 116 6.84 12.52 -9.06
N ASP A 117 7.90 13.15 -8.54
CA ASP A 117 9.06 13.60 -9.31
C ASP A 117 10.36 12.93 -8.82
N ILE A 118 10.43 12.55 -7.54
CA ILE A 118 11.63 11.98 -6.93
C ILE A 118 11.27 10.72 -6.13
N VAL A 119 12.01 9.63 -6.35
CA VAL A 119 12.03 8.47 -5.45
C VAL A 119 13.03 8.72 -4.33
N PHE A 120 12.57 8.76 -3.09
CA PHE A 120 13.38 9.04 -1.91
C PHE A 120 13.61 7.78 -1.08
N GLY A 121 14.87 7.44 -0.83
CA GLY A 121 15.26 6.30 -0.01
C GLY A 121 15.89 6.71 1.32
N PRO A 122 15.22 6.52 2.47
CA PRO A 122 15.81 6.85 3.77
C PRO A 122 17.08 6.03 4.08
N ALA A 123 18.10 6.68 4.64
CA ALA A 123 19.35 6.02 4.96
C ALA A 123 19.21 4.96 6.08
N TYR A 124 19.83 3.78 5.96
CA TYR A 124 20.75 3.35 4.90
C TYR A 124 20.12 2.44 3.85
N LYS A 125 19.14 1.63 4.24
CA LYS A 125 18.54 0.60 3.39
C LYS A 125 17.85 1.18 2.15
N GLY A 126 17.28 2.37 2.27
CA GLY A 126 16.60 3.05 1.17
C GLY A 126 17.54 3.49 0.05
N ILE A 127 18.84 3.68 0.32
CA ILE A 127 19.82 4.20 -0.65
C ILE A 127 19.98 3.27 -1.88
N PRO A 128 20.37 1.99 -1.72
CA PRO A 128 20.45 1.09 -2.87
C PRO A 128 19.07 0.86 -3.50
N LEU A 129 18.02 0.89 -2.68
CA LEU A 129 16.65 0.63 -3.11
C LEU A 129 16.12 1.72 -4.05
N CYS A 130 16.19 3.00 -3.66
CA CYS A 130 15.69 4.09 -4.50
C CYS A 130 16.47 4.22 -5.81
N SER A 131 17.78 3.99 -5.79
CA SER A 131 18.59 4.00 -7.01
C SER A 131 18.17 2.89 -7.98
N ALA A 132 18.05 1.64 -7.50
CA ALA A 132 17.64 0.52 -8.33
C ALA A 132 16.20 0.67 -8.85
N ILE A 133 15.29 1.17 -8.01
CA ILE A 133 13.90 1.44 -8.40
C ILE A 133 13.81 2.49 -9.50
N THR A 134 14.54 3.61 -9.39
CA THR A 134 14.51 4.66 -10.41
C THR A 134 15.01 4.16 -11.76
N ILE A 135 16.08 3.35 -11.78
CA ILE A 135 16.55 2.69 -13.00
C ILE A 135 15.43 1.80 -13.58
N LYS A 136 14.79 0.98 -12.74
CA LYS A 136 13.77 0.03 -13.20
C LYS A 136 12.47 0.69 -13.65
N LEU A 137 12.11 1.83 -13.06
CA LEU A 137 11.00 2.67 -13.53
C LEU A 137 11.25 3.22 -14.94
N GLY A 138 12.47 3.70 -15.21
CA GLY A 138 12.85 4.17 -16.55
C GLY A 138 12.81 3.06 -17.61
N GLU A 139 13.22 1.84 -17.25
CA GLU A 139 13.17 0.70 -18.16
C GLU A 139 11.75 0.19 -18.43
N LEU A 140 10.90 0.11 -17.40
CA LEU A 140 9.54 -0.44 -17.53
C LEU A 140 8.52 0.60 -18.04
N ALA A 141 8.79 1.88 -17.82
CA ALA A 141 7.94 2.99 -18.26
C ALA A 141 8.82 4.13 -18.82
N PRO A 142 9.23 4.07 -20.10
CA PRO A 142 10.18 5.01 -20.69
C PRO A 142 9.81 6.50 -20.58
N GLY A 143 8.51 6.82 -20.43
CA GLY A 143 8.05 8.19 -20.15
C GLY A 143 8.56 8.77 -18.82
N ASN A 144 9.18 7.96 -17.95
CA ASN A 144 9.79 8.41 -16.71
C ASN A 144 11.30 8.71 -16.82
N LEU A 145 11.98 8.36 -17.92
CA LEU A 145 13.45 8.41 -18.03
C LEU A 145 14.06 9.77 -17.67
N ASP A 146 13.48 10.86 -18.16
CA ASP A 146 13.94 12.22 -17.88
C ASP A 146 13.07 12.96 -16.84
N ARG A 147 12.02 12.29 -16.32
CA ARG A 147 11.02 12.91 -15.43
C ARG A 147 11.24 12.53 -13.96
N VAL A 148 11.68 11.31 -13.70
CA VAL A 148 11.83 10.77 -12.35
C VAL A 148 13.30 10.77 -11.96
N SER A 149 13.61 11.43 -10.86
CA SER A 149 14.93 11.39 -10.22
C SER A 149 14.91 10.54 -8.95
N TYR A 150 16.07 10.38 -8.32
CA TYR A 150 16.15 9.82 -6.97
C TYR A 150 16.94 10.74 -6.04
N SER A 151 16.70 10.58 -4.74
CA SER A 151 17.53 11.17 -3.69
C SER A 151 17.47 10.35 -2.42
N PHE A 152 18.35 10.64 -1.47
CA PHE A 152 18.39 10.01 -0.15
C PHE A 152 19.01 10.96 0.87
N ASP A 153 18.75 10.73 2.15
CA ASP A 153 19.36 11.50 3.23
C ASP A 153 20.72 10.94 3.68
N ARG A 154 21.49 11.79 4.35
CA ARG A 154 22.60 11.39 5.22
C ARG A 154 22.10 11.28 6.66
N LYS A 155 22.76 10.44 7.47
CA LYS A 155 22.53 10.42 8.92
C LYS A 155 23.12 11.67 9.60
N GLU A 156 24.28 12.11 9.13
CA GLU A 156 24.97 13.31 9.62
C GLU A 156 25.17 14.30 8.47
N ALA A 157 25.01 15.59 8.76
CA ALA A 157 25.29 16.65 7.81
C ALA A 157 26.78 16.68 7.46
N LYS A 158 27.10 17.07 6.22
CA LYS A 158 28.48 17.42 5.88
C LYS A 158 28.70 18.91 6.08
N ASP A 159 29.77 19.24 6.79
CA ASP A 159 30.21 20.62 7.03
C ASP A 159 31.03 21.21 5.86
N HIS A 160 31.41 20.39 4.87
CA HIS A 160 32.27 20.79 3.73
C HIS A 160 31.80 20.16 2.40
N GLY A 161 32.04 20.83 1.26
CA GLY A 161 31.62 20.42 -0.09
C GLY A 161 30.27 21.01 -0.50
N GLU A 162 29.42 20.25 -1.21
CA GLU A 162 28.02 20.66 -1.53
C GLU A 162 27.14 20.86 -0.27
N GLY A 163 27.61 20.43 0.92
CA GLY A 163 26.95 20.61 2.20
C GLY A 163 25.61 19.87 2.32
N GLY A 164 24.94 20.03 3.47
CA GLY A 164 23.57 19.59 3.67
C GLY A 164 23.38 18.09 3.92
N ASN A 165 22.10 17.69 3.96
CA ASN A 165 21.66 16.35 4.37
C ASN A 165 21.11 15.50 3.22
N ILE A 166 20.98 16.04 2.01
CA ILE A 166 20.37 15.35 0.86
C ILE A 166 21.43 15.07 -0.20
N VAL A 167 21.36 13.89 -0.81
CA VAL A 167 22.17 13.51 -1.98
C VAL A 167 21.24 13.13 -3.11
N GLY A 168 21.56 13.57 -4.34
CA GLY A 168 20.72 13.38 -5.52
C GLY A 168 19.94 14.65 -5.87
N ALA A 169 18.75 14.49 -6.45
CA ALA A 169 17.93 15.63 -6.85
C ALA A 169 17.45 16.46 -5.64
N SER A 170 17.39 17.79 -5.81
CA SER A 170 16.86 18.71 -4.79
C SER A 170 15.38 18.42 -4.52
N LEU A 171 14.99 18.40 -3.24
CA LEU A 171 13.60 18.13 -2.84
C LEU A 171 12.68 19.35 -3.00
N ARG A 172 13.25 20.56 -3.10
CA ARG A 172 12.50 21.82 -3.02
C ARG A 172 11.45 21.93 -4.14
N GLY A 173 10.18 22.05 -3.75
CA GLY A 173 9.05 22.18 -4.66
C GLY A 173 8.75 20.90 -5.46
N LYS A 174 9.34 19.75 -5.08
CA LYS A 174 9.15 18.47 -5.76
C LYS A 174 8.26 17.55 -4.94
N ARG A 175 7.55 16.68 -5.65
CA ARG A 175 6.74 15.60 -5.08
C ARG A 175 7.59 14.36 -4.87
N ILE A 176 7.62 13.90 -3.63
CA ILE A 176 8.56 12.90 -3.16
C ILE A 176 7.83 11.61 -2.81
N LEU A 177 8.22 10.52 -3.46
CA LEU A 177 7.75 9.18 -3.16
C LEU A 177 8.77 8.48 -2.27
N ILE A 178 8.39 8.17 -1.03
CA ILE A 178 9.28 7.46 -0.10
C ILE A 178 9.22 5.96 -0.40
N VAL A 179 10.37 5.30 -0.49
CA VAL A 179 10.46 3.84 -0.61
C VAL A 179 11.22 3.24 0.57
N ASP A 180 10.69 2.17 1.16
CA ASP A 180 11.30 1.51 2.32
C ASP A 180 10.96 0.00 2.35
N ASP A 181 11.67 -0.80 3.14
CA ASP A 181 11.41 -2.24 3.19
C ASP A 181 10.07 -2.60 3.86
N VAL A 182 9.91 -2.22 5.13
CA VAL A 182 8.75 -2.54 5.96
C VAL A 182 8.40 -1.37 6.88
N ILE A 183 7.12 -1.23 7.21
CA ILE A 183 6.67 -0.29 8.25
C ILE A 183 6.50 -1.06 9.56
N THR A 184 7.32 -0.72 10.55
CA THR A 184 7.23 -1.26 11.92
C THR A 184 6.46 -0.30 12.81
N ALA A 185 7.11 0.60 13.55
CA ALA A 185 6.46 1.62 14.38
C ALA A 185 6.20 2.94 13.64
N GLY A 186 6.60 3.05 12.38
CA GLY A 186 6.49 4.27 11.58
C GLY A 186 7.50 5.38 11.93
N THR A 187 8.31 5.26 12.99
CA THR A 187 9.28 6.30 13.41
C THR A 187 10.19 6.75 12.27
N ALA A 188 10.86 5.82 11.58
CA ALA A 188 11.73 6.16 10.46
C ALA A 188 11.00 6.85 9.29
N LYS A 189 9.70 6.58 9.13
CA LYS A 189 8.86 7.24 8.11
C LYS A 189 8.55 8.67 8.51
N ARG A 190 8.21 8.92 9.78
CA ARG A 190 8.01 10.26 10.32
C ARG A 190 9.26 11.12 10.18
N ASP A 191 10.42 10.56 10.56
CA ASP A 191 11.71 11.23 10.40
C ASP A 191 11.99 11.60 8.93
N ALA A 192 11.68 10.70 7.99
CA ALA A 192 11.86 10.94 6.57
C ALA A 192 10.91 12.03 6.05
N ILE A 193 9.63 11.99 6.44
CA ILE A 193 8.64 13.02 6.10
C ILE A 193 9.10 14.39 6.61
N ASP A 194 9.50 14.48 7.88
CA ASP A 194 9.97 15.72 8.48
C ASP A 194 11.20 16.29 7.76
N LYS A 195 12.16 15.42 7.40
CA LYS A 195 13.34 15.83 6.62
C LYS A 195 12.95 16.34 5.23
N ILE A 196 12.07 15.63 4.52
CA ILE A 196 11.60 16.04 3.20
C ILE A 196 10.90 17.39 3.26
N THR A 197 10.01 17.60 4.24
CA THR A 197 9.29 18.86 4.42
C THR A 197 10.23 20.00 4.77
N LYS A 198 11.24 19.78 5.63
CA LYS A 198 12.26 20.80 5.97
C LYS A 198 13.08 21.25 4.76
N GLU A 199 13.34 20.35 3.82
CA GLU A 199 14.03 20.65 2.56
C GLU A 199 13.10 21.27 1.49
N GLY A 200 11.82 21.49 1.84
CA GLY A 200 10.81 22.09 0.97
C GLY A 200 10.18 21.12 -0.03
N GLY A 201 10.31 19.80 0.19
CA GLY A 201 9.62 18.77 -0.59
C GLY A 201 8.22 18.47 -0.09
N ILE A 202 7.40 17.92 -0.98
CA ILE A 202 6.01 17.54 -0.73
C ILE A 202 5.93 16.01 -0.77
N VAL A 203 5.61 15.36 0.34
CA VAL A 203 5.48 13.90 0.36
C VAL A 203 4.22 13.50 -0.39
N ALA A 204 4.39 12.78 -1.51
CA ALA A 204 3.30 12.34 -2.39
C ALA A 204 2.75 10.96 -2.00
N GLY A 205 3.56 10.15 -1.31
CA GLY A 205 3.15 8.83 -0.86
C GLY A 205 4.33 8.00 -0.36
N ILE A 206 4.01 6.79 0.09
CA ILE A 206 4.99 5.80 0.54
C ILE A 206 4.72 4.47 -0.18
N VAL A 207 5.77 3.80 -0.63
CA VAL A 207 5.69 2.40 -1.08
C VAL A 207 6.60 1.54 -0.22
N VAL A 208 6.11 0.39 0.24
CA VAL A 208 6.91 -0.59 0.97
C VAL A 208 6.89 -1.97 0.36
N ALA A 209 7.90 -2.79 0.66
CA ALA A 209 7.97 -4.15 0.14
C ALA A 209 6.90 -5.05 0.80
N LEU A 210 6.64 -4.86 2.09
CA LEU A 210 5.65 -5.65 2.82
C LEU A 210 4.86 -4.82 3.82
N ASP A 211 3.53 -4.89 3.70
CA ASP A 211 2.58 -4.54 4.74
C ASP A 211 2.21 -5.78 5.54
N ARG A 212 2.56 -5.78 6.83
CA ARG A 212 2.28 -6.90 7.75
C ARG A 212 0.81 -6.96 8.18
N MET A 213 0.04 -5.89 7.96
CA MET A 213 -1.38 -5.78 8.36
C MET A 213 -1.63 -6.07 9.85
N GLU A 214 -0.64 -5.71 10.67
CA GLU A 214 -0.65 -5.90 12.11
C GLU A 214 -0.97 -4.61 12.84
N LYS A 215 -1.69 -4.73 13.96
CA LYS A 215 -1.85 -3.63 14.91
C LYS A 215 -0.53 -3.27 15.58
N LEU A 216 -0.36 -1.99 15.90
CA LEU A 216 0.72 -1.52 16.76
C LEU A 216 0.68 -2.25 18.12
N PRO A 217 1.84 -2.50 18.77
CA PRO A 217 1.86 -3.01 20.15
C PRO A 217 1.07 -2.09 21.08
N ALA A 218 0.23 -2.68 21.93
CA ALA A 218 -0.53 -1.92 22.91
C ALA A 218 0.42 -1.23 23.90
N ALA A 219 0.15 0.04 24.21
CA ALA A 219 1.01 0.84 25.10
C ALA A 219 1.05 0.28 26.55
N ASP A 220 -0.02 -0.40 26.96
CA ASP A 220 -0.14 -1.08 28.25
C ASP A 220 0.30 -2.56 28.20
N GLY A 221 0.77 -3.03 27.05
CA GLY A 221 1.18 -4.42 26.82
C GLY A 221 0.03 -5.41 26.60
N ASP A 222 -1.23 -4.95 26.64
CA ASP A 222 -2.39 -5.81 26.42
C ASP A 222 -2.74 -5.94 24.93
N ASP A 223 -2.05 -6.87 24.27
CA ASP A 223 -2.27 -7.21 22.87
C ASP A 223 -3.62 -7.93 22.61
N SER A 224 -4.53 -8.07 23.59
CA SER A 224 -5.91 -8.55 23.33
C SER A 224 -6.82 -7.47 22.74
N LYS A 225 -6.49 -6.19 22.98
CA LYS A 225 -7.32 -5.05 22.53
C LYS A 225 -7.18 -4.81 21.02
N PRO A 226 -8.26 -4.40 20.33
CA PRO A 226 -8.16 -3.90 18.95
C PRO A 226 -7.27 -2.65 18.90
N GLY A 227 -6.58 -2.46 17.78
CA GLY A 227 -5.73 -1.28 17.59
C GLY A 227 -5.38 -1.04 16.12
N PRO A 228 -4.93 0.17 15.78
CA PRO A 228 -4.59 0.55 14.41
C PRO A 228 -3.25 -0.05 13.99
N SER A 229 -3.04 -0.18 12.69
CA SER A 229 -1.74 -0.47 12.09
C SER A 229 -0.86 0.78 12.07
N ALA A 230 0.44 0.57 11.94
CA ALA A 230 1.38 1.67 11.73
C ALA A 230 1.10 2.43 10.42
N ILE A 231 0.58 1.74 9.41
CA ILE A 231 0.20 2.34 8.12
C ILE A 231 -1.08 3.17 8.28
N GLY A 232 -2.07 2.66 9.01
CA GLY A 232 -3.31 3.36 9.33
C GLY A 232 -3.05 4.67 10.07
N GLU A 233 -2.18 4.64 11.08
CA GLU A 233 -1.77 5.86 11.79
C GLU A 233 -1.05 6.86 10.88
N LEU A 234 -0.12 6.40 10.04
CA LEU A 234 0.57 7.30 9.08
C LEU A 234 -0.40 7.93 8.05
N ARG A 235 -1.36 7.15 7.54
CA ARG A 235 -2.41 7.67 6.65
C ARG A 235 -3.26 8.74 7.32
N LYS A 236 -3.66 8.50 8.58
CA LYS A 236 -4.46 9.44 9.37
C LYS A 236 -3.69 10.71 9.71
N GLU A 237 -2.41 10.58 10.06
CA GLU A 237 -1.55 11.68 10.49
C GLU A 237 -1.18 12.63 9.35
N TYR A 238 -0.83 12.07 8.17
CA TYR A 238 -0.28 12.86 7.07
C TYR A 238 -1.20 12.97 5.84
N GLY A 239 -2.27 12.18 5.76
CA GLY A 239 -3.19 12.20 4.62
C GLY A 239 -2.56 11.71 3.30
N ILE A 240 -1.44 10.98 3.37
CA ILE A 240 -0.71 10.49 2.20
C ILE A 240 -1.06 9.03 1.88
N PRO A 241 -1.10 8.64 0.60
CA PRO A 241 -1.33 7.26 0.21
C PRO A 241 -0.10 6.39 0.55
N ILE A 242 -0.37 5.16 0.99
CA ILE A 242 0.66 4.15 1.28
C ILE A 242 0.32 2.88 0.53
N PHE A 243 1.26 2.37 -0.25
CA PHE A 243 1.16 1.17 -1.06
C PHE A 243 2.14 0.10 -0.59
N ALA A 244 1.82 -1.16 -0.84
CA ALA A 244 2.71 -2.27 -0.53
C ALA A 244 2.79 -3.24 -1.72
N ILE A 245 3.99 -3.77 -1.98
CA ILE A 245 4.18 -4.83 -2.98
C ILE A 245 3.40 -6.07 -2.51
N LEU A 246 3.68 -6.55 -1.30
CA LEU A 246 2.95 -7.64 -0.68
C LEU A 246 2.24 -7.17 0.58
N THR A 247 1.08 -7.74 0.83
CA THR A 247 0.41 -7.73 2.12
C THR A 247 0.53 -9.09 2.80
N LEU A 248 0.17 -9.20 4.08
CA LEU A 248 0.10 -10.50 4.74
C LEU A 248 -0.97 -11.41 4.11
N ASP A 249 -2.06 -10.84 3.58
CA ASP A 249 -3.04 -11.61 2.80
C ASP A 249 -2.41 -12.16 1.51
N ASP A 250 -1.61 -11.36 0.80
CA ASP A 250 -0.89 -11.81 -0.40
C ASP A 250 0.08 -12.97 -0.08
N ILE A 251 0.72 -12.97 1.10
CA ILE A 251 1.59 -14.07 1.55
C ILE A 251 0.76 -15.33 1.84
N ILE A 252 -0.33 -15.22 2.61
CA ILE A 252 -1.18 -16.37 2.95
C ILE A 252 -1.75 -17.01 1.68
N ASP A 253 -2.29 -16.20 0.77
CA ASP A 253 -2.87 -16.70 -0.47
C ASP A 253 -1.82 -17.18 -1.47
N GLY A 254 -0.74 -16.42 -1.64
CA GLY A 254 0.31 -16.70 -2.62
C GLY A 254 1.21 -17.89 -2.27
N THR A 255 1.21 -18.34 -1.01
CA THR A 255 1.99 -19.51 -0.57
C THR A 255 1.19 -20.80 -0.48
N LYS A 256 -0.12 -20.78 -0.76
CA LYS A 256 -0.94 -22.00 -0.89
C LYS A 256 -0.36 -22.89 -1.99
N GLY A 257 0.15 -24.06 -1.60
CA GLY A 257 0.81 -25.02 -2.49
C GLY A 257 2.34 -24.96 -2.52
N PHE A 258 2.96 -23.97 -1.86
CA PHE A 258 4.41 -23.87 -1.68
C PHE A 258 4.82 -24.04 -0.21
N ALA A 259 4.12 -23.37 0.71
CA ALA A 259 4.33 -23.49 2.14
C ALA A 259 3.63 -24.74 2.70
N SER A 260 4.10 -25.24 3.86
CA SER A 260 3.44 -26.34 4.53
C SER A 260 2.05 -25.91 5.02
N ALA A 261 1.13 -26.88 5.15
CA ALA A 261 -0.20 -26.60 5.70
C ALA A 261 -0.12 -26.04 7.13
N GLU A 262 0.90 -26.44 7.89
CA GLU A 262 1.16 -25.94 9.24
C GLU A 262 1.62 -24.47 9.23
N ASP A 263 2.54 -24.09 8.33
CA ASP A 263 3.00 -22.70 8.20
C ASP A 263 1.85 -21.75 7.82
N ILE A 264 1.00 -22.18 6.90
CA ILE A 264 -0.18 -21.40 6.47
C ILE A 264 -1.12 -21.24 7.67
N LYS A 265 -1.47 -22.32 8.35
CA LYS A 265 -2.34 -22.30 9.53
C LYS A 265 -1.80 -21.39 10.62
N ASN A 266 -0.51 -21.52 10.97
CA ASN A 266 0.13 -20.68 11.99
C ASN A 266 0.10 -19.20 11.59
N THR A 267 0.29 -18.90 10.30
CA THR A 267 0.22 -17.54 9.76
C THR A 267 -1.20 -16.96 9.81
N GLU A 268 -2.22 -17.76 9.50
CA GLU A 268 -3.64 -17.38 9.62
C GLU A 268 -4.04 -17.12 11.08
N GLU A 269 -3.61 -17.97 12.01
CA GLU A 269 -3.84 -17.79 13.46
C GLU A 269 -3.15 -16.52 13.98
N TYR A 270 -1.90 -16.29 13.57
CA TYR A 270 -1.17 -15.06 13.88
C TYR A 270 -1.88 -13.82 13.32
N ARG A 271 -2.34 -13.88 12.07
CA ARG A 271 -3.12 -12.80 11.45
C ARG A 271 -4.38 -12.52 12.26
N ALA A 272 -5.16 -13.53 12.63
CA ALA A 272 -6.37 -13.36 13.41
C ALA A 272 -6.10 -12.68 14.76
N LYS A 273 -5.01 -13.04 15.43
CA LYS A 273 -4.63 -12.49 16.74
C LYS A 273 -4.18 -11.02 16.68
N TYR A 274 -3.39 -10.66 15.67
CA TYR A 274 -2.75 -9.33 15.60
C TYR A 274 -3.29 -8.43 14.50
N LYS A 275 -4.42 -8.79 13.86
CA LYS A 275 -5.08 -7.98 12.83
C LYS A 275 -5.31 -6.54 13.30
N ALA A 276 -4.96 -5.58 12.46
CA ALA A 276 -5.30 -4.17 12.68
C ALA A 276 -6.80 -3.88 12.47
N THR A 277 -7.27 -2.77 13.04
CA THR A 277 -8.67 -2.33 12.90
C THR A 277 -8.97 -1.57 11.60
N ASP A 278 -7.95 -1.00 10.98
CA ASP A 278 -8.02 -0.27 9.69
C ASP A 278 -7.82 -1.17 8.46
#